data_AF-A0AAE1F1G9-F1
#
_entry.id   AF-A0AAE1F1G9-F1
#
_cell.length_a   1.000
_cell.length_b   1.000
_cell.length_c   1.000
_cell.angle_alpha   90.00
_cell.angle_beta   90.00
_cell.angle_gamma   90.00
#
_symmetry.space_group_name_H-M   'P 1'
#
loop_
_entity.id
_entity.type
_entity.pdbx_description
1 polymer ?
#
loop_
_entity_poly.entity_id
_entity_poly.type
_entity_poly.pdbx_seq_one_letter_code
_entity_poly.pdbx_strand_id
1 'polypeptide(L)'
;MWGQGPCWQTGQTTAICFQLHSFTILAEQRYSVTEKELLAVIVAIKRFRIYLCSSQFDLVTDHRALRWLNSLDISEERGRRGRWINFLQQFDINSIHKAGHSPAMSLADYLSRVVADEVEGEFATSAVTGAPRLAHTFWDTAKLMEAQQEDEEVKSVMESLMGIENETAAT
;
A
#
# COMPACT_ATOMS: atom_id res chain seq x y z
N MET A 1 -1.53 3.59 -21.70
CA MET A 1 -1.45 2.13 -21.79
C MET A 1 -2.39 1.60 -20.72
N TRP A 2 -3.63 1.33 -21.11
CA TRP A 2 -4.79 1.21 -20.23
C TRP A 2 -5.13 -0.27 -20.05
N GLY A 3 -5.02 -0.78 -18.82
CA GLY A 3 -5.42 -2.14 -18.48
C GLY A 3 -6.94 -2.26 -18.49
N GLN A 4 -7.47 -2.98 -19.47
CA GLN A 4 -8.90 -3.23 -19.65
C GLN A 4 -9.43 -4.22 -18.62
N GLY A 5 -10.33 -3.76 -17.74
CA GLY A 5 -11.13 -4.59 -16.85
C GLY A 5 -12.51 -3.95 -16.60
N PRO A 6 -13.58 -4.73 -16.32
CA PRO A 6 -14.98 -4.25 -16.33
C PRO A 6 -15.34 -3.27 -15.19
N CYS A 7 -14.46 -3.09 -14.20
CA CYS A 7 -14.78 -2.41 -12.94
C CYS A 7 -14.84 -0.88 -13.03
N TRP A 8 -14.32 -0.25 -14.10
CA TRP A 8 -14.39 1.22 -14.23
C TRP A 8 -15.78 1.71 -14.66
N GLN A 9 -16.65 0.85 -15.19
CA GLN A 9 -17.98 1.23 -15.71
C GLN A 9 -19.03 1.40 -14.61
N THR A 10 -18.81 0.83 -13.42
CA THR A 10 -19.79 0.83 -12.31
C THR A 10 -19.54 1.91 -11.25
N GLY A 11 -18.49 2.72 -11.38
CA GLY A 11 -18.15 3.74 -10.38
C GLY A 11 -17.92 3.17 -8.97
N GLN A 12 -17.62 1.88 -8.86
CA GLN A 12 -17.39 1.21 -7.58
C GLN A 12 -15.96 1.48 -7.10
N THR A 13 -15.84 1.99 -5.88
CA THR A 13 -14.54 2.20 -5.22
C THR A 13 -13.89 0.84 -4.96
N THR A 14 -12.90 0.46 -5.78
CA THR A 14 -12.10 -0.74 -5.55
C THR A 14 -10.89 -0.43 -4.67
N ALA A 15 -10.70 -1.20 -3.60
CA ALA A 15 -9.51 -1.09 -2.79
C ALA A 15 -8.27 -1.52 -3.59
N ILE A 16 -7.27 -0.65 -3.69
CA ILE A 16 -6.01 -0.95 -4.40
C ILE A 16 -5.10 -1.81 -3.52
N CYS A 17 -5.02 -1.50 -2.22
CA CYS A 17 -4.15 -2.18 -1.27
C CYS A 17 -4.52 -1.81 0.18
N PHE A 18 -4.09 -2.66 1.12
CA PHE A 18 -4.24 -2.42 2.57
C PHE A 18 -2.87 -2.42 3.22
N GLN A 19 -2.72 -1.59 4.27
CA GLN A 19 -1.52 -1.54 5.08
C GLN A 19 -1.93 -1.53 6.55
N LEU A 20 -1.23 -2.34 7.34
CA LEU A 20 -1.32 -2.39 8.80
C LEU A 20 -0.03 -1.81 9.39
N HIS A 21 -0.15 -1.14 10.53
CA HIS A 21 1.01 -0.64 11.26
C HIS A 21 0.81 -0.83 12.76
N SER A 22 1.67 -1.65 13.35
CA SER A 22 1.72 -1.88 14.80
C SER A 22 2.81 -1.01 15.41
N PHE A 23 2.49 -0.29 16.50
CA PHE A 23 3.43 0.56 17.22
C PHE A 23 4.36 -0.28 18.12
N THR A 24 5.38 -0.90 17.52
CA THR A 24 6.31 -1.79 18.22
C THR A 24 7.46 -1.03 18.90
N ILE A 25 7.76 0.20 18.47
CA ILE A 25 8.86 0.99 19.01
C ILE A 25 8.46 1.64 20.35
N LEU A 26 9.27 1.45 21.39
CA LEU A 26 9.03 2.00 22.75
C LEU A 26 8.78 3.52 22.77
N ALA A 27 9.40 4.26 21.86
CA ALA A 27 9.18 5.70 21.72
C ALA A 27 7.76 6.01 21.24
N GLU A 28 7.24 5.25 20.27
CA GLU A 28 5.91 5.45 19.66
C GLU A 28 4.78 5.06 20.63
N GLN A 29 5.02 4.08 21.49
CA GLN A 29 4.06 3.69 22.53
C GLN A 29 3.74 4.82 23.51
N ARG A 30 4.68 5.74 23.74
CA ARG A 30 4.54 6.90 24.63
C ARG A 30 3.83 8.09 23.99
N TYR A 31 3.49 8.01 22.71
CA TYR A 31 2.83 9.11 22.02
C TYR A 31 1.39 9.27 22.51
N SER A 32 0.92 10.52 22.48
CA SER A 32 -0.50 10.81 22.71
C SER A 32 -1.37 10.14 21.63
N VAL A 33 -2.64 9.92 21.92
CA VAL A 33 -3.58 9.28 20.97
C VAL A 33 -3.56 10.00 19.62
N THR A 34 -3.66 11.33 19.63
CA THR A 34 -3.58 12.15 18.41
C THR A 34 -2.29 11.93 17.61
N GLU A 35 -1.16 11.79 18.29
CA GLU A 35 0.14 11.55 17.62
C GLU A 35 0.24 10.13 17.04
N LYS A 36 -0.38 9.14 17.68
CA LYS A 36 -0.44 7.78 17.15
C LYS A 36 -1.29 7.73 15.88
N GLU A 37 -2.47 8.34 15.91
CA GLU A 37 -3.32 8.45 14.72
C GLU A 37 -2.61 9.19 13.58
N LEU A 38 -1.95 10.31 13.89
CA LEU A 38 -1.16 11.06 12.91
C LEU A 38 0.00 10.22 12.35
N LEU A 39 0.70 9.48 13.19
CA LEU A 39 1.78 8.60 12.75
C LEU A 39 1.27 7.49 11.83
N ALA A 40 0.13 6.88 12.14
CA ALA A 40 -0.49 5.85 11.30
C ALA A 40 -0.77 6.39 9.88
N VAL A 41 -1.31 7.61 9.79
CA VAL A 41 -1.54 8.29 8.49
C VAL A 41 -0.22 8.51 7.74
N ILE A 42 0.82 8.96 8.41
CA ILE A 42 2.13 9.22 7.78
C ILE A 42 2.75 7.93 7.26
N VAL A 43 2.67 6.84 8.03
CA VAL A 43 3.16 5.53 7.59
C VAL A 43 2.40 5.05 6.36
N ALA A 44 1.07 5.21 6.34
CA ALA A 44 0.24 4.87 5.18
C ALA A 44 0.61 5.70 3.95
N ILE A 45 0.75 7.02 4.08
CA ILE A 45 1.12 7.90 2.96
C ILE A 45 2.53 7.59 2.45
N LYS A 46 3.49 7.30 3.33
CA LYS A 46 4.83 6.86 2.92
C LYS A 46 4.78 5.57 2.10
N ARG A 47 3.95 4.61 2.50
CA ARG A 47 3.75 3.34 1.77
C ARG A 47 3.12 3.57 0.40
N PHE A 48 2.14 4.45 0.32
CA PHE A 48 1.38 4.72 -0.90
C PHE A 48 1.87 5.93 -1.69
N ARG A 49 3.06 6.46 -1.37
CA ARG A 49 3.62 7.66 -2.00
C ARG A 49 3.60 7.59 -3.54
N ILE A 50 3.91 6.43 -4.11
CA ILE A 50 3.95 6.21 -5.56
C ILE A 50 2.54 6.40 -6.19
N TYR A 51 1.48 6.07 -5.44
CA TYR A 51 0.10 6.24 -5.89
C TYR A 51 -0.45 7.66 -5.61
N LEU A 52 0.05 8.33 -4.57
CA LEU A 52 -0.51 9.59 -4.06
C LEU A 52 0.21 10.86 -4.56
N CYS A 53 1.45 10.75 -5.06
CA CYS A 53 2.28 11.93 -5.38
C CYS A 53 1.75 12.83 -6.52
N SER A 54 0.82 12.38 -7.35
CA SER A 54 0.35 13.11 -8.54
C SER A 54 -1.15 13.42 -8.56
N SER A 55 -1.89 13.07 -7.51
CA SER A 55 -3.34 13.24 -7.45
C SER A 55 -3.78 13.80 -6.11
N GLN A 56 -4.82 14.64 -6.13
CA GLN A 56 -5.58 14.95 -4.93
C GLN A 56 -6.25 13.67 -4.41
N PHE A 57 -6.28 13.49 -3.10
CA PHE A 57 -6.97 12.37 -2.47
C PHE A 57 -7.65 12.74 -1.16
N ASP A 58 -8.72 12.01 -0.86
CA ASP A 58 -9.47 12.15 0.38
C ASP A 58 -8.87 11.26 1.47
N LEU A 59 -8.44 11.87 2.58
CA LEU A 59 -8.06 11.16 3.80
C LEU A 59 -9.30 10.98 4.67
N VAL A 60 -9.83 9.76 4.71
CA VAL A 60 -10.97 9.41 5.58
C VAL A 60 -10.44 8.87 6.91
N THR A 61 -10.80 9.52 8.01
CA THR A 61 -10.38 9.14 9.37
C THR A 61 -11.54 9.30 10.36
N ASP A 62 -11.55 8.52 11.43
CA ASP A 62 -12.44 8.70 12.57
C ASP A 62 -11.92 9.67 13.64
N HIS A 63 -10.71 10.19 13.43
CA HIS A 63 -10.09 11.11 14.36
C HIS A 63 -10.37 12.58 14.00
N ARG A 64 -11.30 13.22 14.72
CA ARG A 64 -11.70 14.63 14.48
C ARG A 64 -10.53 15.62 14.53
N ALA A 65 -9.52 15.33 15.34
CA ALA A 65 -8.33 16.18 15.46
C ALA A 65 -7.38 16.05 14.25
N LEU A 66 -7.73 15.34 13.19
CA LEU A 66 -6.97 15.38 11.93
C LEU A 66 -7.68 16.23 10.87
N ARG A 67 -8.84 16.82 11.17
CA ARG A 67 -9.52 17.73 10.24
C ARG A 67 -8.69 19.00 9.96
N TRP A 68 -7.89 19.44 10.94
CA TRP A 68 -7.07 20.65 10.83
C TRP A 68 -5.74 20.45 10.10
N LEU A 69 -5.45 19.25 9.58
CA LEU A 69 -4.16 18.93 8.94
C LEU A 69 -3.80 19.88 7.78
N ASN A 70 -4.82 20.36 7.06
CA ASN A 70 -4.66 21.24 5.90
C ASN A 70 -4.53 22.72 6.26
N SER A 71 -4.94 23.09 7.48
CA SER A 71 -4.96 24.48 7.95
C SER A 71 -3.85 24.80 8.94
N LEU A 72 -2.84 23.92 9.05
CA LEU A 72 -1.72 24.12 9.97
C LEU A 72 -0.66 25.03 9.41
N ASP A 73 -0.36 26.06 10.17
CA ASP A 73 0.88 26.80 10.00
C ASP A 73 2.05 26.02 10.61
N ILE A 74 3.05 25.71 9.77
CA ILE A 74 4.32 25.07 10.18
C ILE A 74 5.01 25.88 11.29
N SER A 75 4.73 27.18 11.37
CA SER A 75 5.24 28.11 12.38
C SER A 75 4.86 27.72 13.82
N GLU A 76 3.68 27.15 14.03
CA GLU A 76 3.15 26.84 15.36
C GLU A 76 3.64 25.48 15.90
N GLU A 77 4.06 24.57 15.01
CA GLU A 77 4.37 23.18 15.34
C GLU A 77 5.88 22.91 15.29
N ARG A 78 6.52 22.79 16.46
CA ARG A 78 7.97 22.53 16.58
C ARG A 78 8.30 21.04 16.76
N GLY A 79 9.50 20.64 16.31
CA GLY A 79 10.08 19.33 16.62
C GLY A 79 9.60 18.18 15.72
N ARG A 80 8.98 17.15 16.30
CA ARG A 80 8.55 15.94 15.55
C ARG A 80 7.31 16.22 14.70
N ARG A 81 6.29 16.84 15.29
CA ARG A 81 5.03 17.15 14.61
C ARG A 81 5.23 18.12 13.46
N GLY A 82 6.07 19.15 13.62
CA GLY A 82 6.43 20.04 12.50
C GLY A 82 7.04 19.31 11.30
N ARG A 83 7.91 18.30 11.53
CA ARG A 83 8.46 17.46 10.45
C ARG A 83 7.41 16.61 9.77
N TRP A 84 6.44 16.12 10.53
CA TRP A 84 5.32 15.34 10.03
C TRP A 84 4.37 16.19 9.19
N ILE A 85 4.03 17.38 9.66
CA ILE A 85 3.18 18.34 8.94
C ILE A 85 3.85 18.79 7.65
N ASN A 86 5.14 19.14 7.68
CA ASN A 86 5.91 19.48 6.48
C ASN A 86 5.95 18.33 5.45
N PHE A 87 5.94 17.08 5.91
CA PHE A 87 5.83 15.93 5.01
C PHE A 87 4.44 15.84 4.38
N LEU A 88 3.38 16.05 5.16
CA LEU A 88 2.00 15.97 4.71
C LEU A 88 1.62 17.08 3.74
N GLN A 89 2.18 18.29 3.92
CA GLN A 89 1.96 19.43 3.02
C GLN A 89 2.52 19.24 1.61
N GLN A 90 3.34 18.22 1.37
CA GLN A 90 3.80 17.87 0.02
C GLN A 90 2.69 17.21 -0.81
N PHE A 91 1.57 16.85 -0.20
CA PHE A 91 0.45 16.16 -0.82
C PHE A 91 -0.82 17.02 -0.77
N ASP A 92 -1.66 16.91 -1.79
CA ASP A 92 -2.98 17.54 -1.81
C ASP A 92 -4.00 16.61 -1.13
N ILE A 93 -4.09 16.75 0.19
CA ILE A 93 -4.93 15.92 1.07
C ILE A 93 -6.23 16.68 1.34
N ASN A 94 -7.38 16.01 1.21
CA ASN A 94 -8.65 16.51 1.72
C ASN A 94 -9.11 15.68 2.93
N SER A 95 -9.12 16.27 4.13
CA SER A 95 -9.40 15.53 5.37
C SER A 95 -10.89 15.41 5.66
N ILE A 96 -11.42 14.19 5.60
CA ILE A 96 -12.83 13.87 5.84
C ILE A 96 -12.97 13.04 7.10
N HIS A 97 -13.57 13.64 8.13
CA HIS A 97 -13.93 12.91 9.33
C HIS A 97 -15.22 12.09 9.13
N LYS A 98 -15.17 10.78 9.41
CA LYS A 98 -16.33 9.86 9.46
C LYS A 98 -16.42 9.21 10.83
N ALA A 99 -17.63 8.88 11.30
CA ALA A 99 -17.75 8.15 12.56
C ALA A 99 -17.13 6.74 12.43
N GLY A 100 -16.44 6.27 13.48
CA GLY A 100 -15.77 4.96 13.47
C GLY A 100 -16.71 3.78 13.17
N HIS A 101 -18.00 3.87 13.54
CA HIS A 101 -19.01 2.83 13.27
C HIS A 101 -19.67 2.96 11.88
N SER A 102 -19.14 3.79 10.99
CA SER A 102 -19.68 3.93 9.64
C SER A 102 -19.27 2.73 8.76
N PRO A 103 -20.08 2.36 7.75
CA PRO A 103 -19.74 1.29 6.81
C PRO A 103 -18.39 1.50 6.13
N ALA A 104 -18.02 2.77 5.89
CA ALA A 104 -16.73 3.16 5.29
C ALA A 104 -15.52 2.90 6.21
N MET A 105 -15.70 2.88 7.53
CA MET A 105 -14.64 2.62 8.52
C MET A 105 -14.59 1.17 8.98
N SER A 106 -15.65 0.38 8.77
CA SER A 106 -15.75 -1.00 9.26
C SER A 106 -14.56 -1.89 8.84
N LEU A 107 -14.04 -1.72 7.63
CA LEU A 107 -12.89 -2.49 7.16
C LEU A 107 -11.58 -2.05 7.83
N ALA A 108 -11.40 -0.73 8.00
CA ALA A 108 -10.23 -0.18 8.68
C ALA A 108 -10.21 -0.56 10.17
N ASP A 109 -11.37 -0.50 10.83
CA ASP A 109 -11.52 -0.90 12.24
C ASP A 109 -11.31 -2.41 12.43
N TYR A 110 -11.78 -3.24 11.50
CA TYR A 110 -11.47 -4.67 11.52
C TYR A 110 -9.97 -4.90 11.42
N LEU A 111 -9.33 -4.31 10.41
CA LEU A 111 -7.90 -4.47 10.14
C LEU A 111 -7.03 -3.98 11.30
N SER A 112 -7.33 -2.82 11.90
CA SER A 112 -6.55 -2.27 13.01
C SER A 112 -6.62 -3.12 14.29
N ARG A 113 -7.69 -3.92 14.45
CA ARG A 113 -7.90 -4.84 15.59
C ARG A 113 -7.30 -6.22 15.37
N VAL A 114 -6.85 -6.55 14.16
CA VAL A 114 -6.15 -7.80 13.90
C VAL A 114 -4.79 -7.74 14.61
N VAL A 115 -4.71 -8.40 15.77
CA VAL A 115 -3.43 -8.66 16.44
C VAL A 115 -2.66 -9.63 15.56
N ALA A 116 -1.55 -9.18 15.01
CA ALA A 116 -0.60 -10.10 14.39
C ALA A 116 0.02 -10.90 15.54
N ASP A 117 -0.49 -12.12 15.78
CA ASP A 117 0.31 -13.14 16.46
C ASP A 117 1.63 -13.24 15.69
N GLU A 118 2.74 -13.23 16.42
CA GLU A 118 4.13 -13.13 15.95
C GLU A 118 4.37 -13.77 14.56
N VAL A 119 4.28 -12.96 13.50
CA VAL A 119 4.78 -13.34 12.19
C VAL A 119 6.15 -12.68 12.02
N GLU A 120 7.18 -13.38 12.49
CA GLU A 120 8.55 -13.27 11.98
C GLU A 120 8.51 -13.60 10.47
N GLY A 121 8.23 -12.60 9.63
CA GLY A 121 8.11 -12.82 8.20
C GLY A 121 7.78 -11.53 7.45
N GLU A 122 8.59 -11.25 6.43
CA GLU A 122 8.53 -10.11 5.51
C GLU A 122 7.11 -9.62 5.17
N PHE A 123 6.94 -8.29 5.21
CA PHE A 123 5.80 -7.49 4.75
C PHE A 123 4.84 -8.21 3.78
N ALA A 124 3.87 -8.94 4.32
CA ALA A 124 2.78 -9.50 3.55
C ALA A 124 1.72 -8.40 3.31
N THR A 125 1.65 -7.89 2.08
CA THR A 125 0.45 -7.20 1.58
C THR A 125 -0.68 -8.23 1.48
N SER A 126 -1.36 -8.51 2.60
CA SER A 126 -2.54 -9.35 2.60
C SER A 126 -3.75 -8.52 2.16
N ALA A 127 -4.09 -8.60 0.88
CA ALA A 127 -5.34 -8.09 0.36
C ALA A 127 -6.51 -8.90 0.95
N VAL A 128 -7.15 -8.37 1.99
CA VAL A 128 -8.47 -8.82 2.47
C VAL A 128 -9.52 -8.01 1.73
N THR A 129 -9.96 -8.52 0.58
CA THR A 129 -11.28 -8.26 0.00
C THR A 129 -11.53 -9.35 -1.03
N GLY A 130 -12.75 -9.89 -1.10
CA GLY A 130 -13.19 -10.83 -2.14
C GLY A 130 -13.26 -10.23 -3.56
N ALA A 131 -12.41 -9.25 -3.86
CA ALA A 131 -12.04 -8.87 -5.21
C ALA A 131 -10.85 -9.74 -5.63
N PRO A 132 -10.81 -10.28 -6.87
CA PRO A 132 -9.65 -11.02 -7.34
C PRO A 132 -8.43 -10.13 -7.12
N ARG A 133 -7.47 -10.64 -6.34
CA ARG A 133 -6.16 -10.01 -6.18
C ARG A 133 -5.71 -9.57 -7.57
N LEU A 134 -5.58 -8.27 -7.80
CA LEU A 134 -4.68 -7.74 -8.84
C LEU A 134 -3.25 -8.01 -8.36
N ALA A 135 -2.94 -9.31 -8.29
CA ALA A 135 -1.62 -9.86 -8.18
C ALA A 135 -0.95 -9.54 -9.50
N HIS A 136 -0.24 -8.43 -9.52
CA HIS A 136 0.78 -8.18 -10.52
C HIS A 136 2.02 -9.06 -10.28
N THR A 137 1.91 -10.15 -9.52
CA THR A 137 2.53 -11.42 -9.94
C THR A 137 1.64 -12.03 -11.01
N PHE A 138 1.79 -11.43 -12.18
CA PHE A 138 1.06 -11.59 -13.43
C PHE A 138 1.09 -13.02 -14.01
N TRP A 139 1.87 -13.94 -13.44
CA TRP A 139 1.90 -15.35 -13.86
C TRP A 139 2.23 -16.28 -12.69
N ASP A 140 1.53 -17.42 -12.63
CA ASP A 140 2.00 -18.63 -11.96
C ASP A 140 3.26 -19.11 -12.68
N THR A 141 4.32 -19.53 -11.98
CA THR A 141 5.59 -19.93 -12.63
C THR A 141 5.37 -21.05 -13.64
N ALA A 142 4.45 -21.97 -13.35
CA ALA A 142 4.06 -23.03 -14.28
C ALA A 142 3.40 -22.47 -15.55
N LYS A 143 2.50 -21.48 -15.41
CA LYS A 143 1.84 -20.82 -16.54
C LYS A 143 2.78 -19.94 -17.35
N LEU A 144 3.75 -19.31 -16.68
CA LEU A 144 4.79 -18.54 -17.34
C LEU A 144 5.67 -19.46 -18.19
N MET A 145 6.08 -20.61 -17.65
CA MET A 145 6.88 -21.59 -18.38
C MET A 145 6.12 -22.15 -19.60
N GLU A 146 4.83 -22.44 -19.45
CA GLU A 146 3.99 -22.88 -20.57
C GLU A 146 3.89 -21.80 -21.66
N ALA A 147 3.58 -20.56 -21.27
CA ALA A 147 3.54 -19.42 -22.20
C ALA A 147 4.90 -19.12 -22.86
N GLN A 148 6.00 -19.33 -22.14
CA GLN A 148 7.37 -19.17 -22.69
C GLN A 148 7.71 -20.24 -23.74
N GLN A 149 7.11 -21.42 -23.65
CA GLN A 149 7.32 -22.50 -24.61
C GLN A 149 6.53 -22.29 -25.92
N GLU A 150 5.43 -21.55 -25.85
CA GLU A 150 4.58 -21.20 -27.00
C GLU A 150 5.14 -20.03 -27.83
N ASP A 151 5.96 -19.17 -27.23
CA ASP A 151 6.57 -18.00 -27.89
C ASP A 151 7.85 -18.39 -28.66
N GLU A 152 7.84 -18.28 -30.00
CA GLU A 152 8.98 -18.68 -30.85
C GLU A 152 10.26 -17.87 -30.58
N GLU A 153 10.16 -16.59 -30.25
CA GLU A 153 11.34 -15.74 -30.02
C GLU A 153 12.02 -16.12 -28.70
N VAL A 154 11.21 -16.29 -27.64
CA VAL A 154 11.70 -16.66 -26.31
C VAL A 154 12.27 -18.08 -26.30
N LYS A 155 11.63 -19.00 -27.03
CA LYS A 155 12.09 -20.38 -27.16
C LYS A 155 13.48 -20.48 -27.80
N SER A 156 13.76 -19.70 -28.84
CA SER A 156 15.08 -19.66 -29.49
C SER A 156 16.20 -19.22 -28.53
N VAL A 157 15.90 -18.23 -27.68
CA VAL A 157 16.83 -17.75 -26.65
C VAL A 157 17.06 -18.83 -25.59
N MET A 158 16.00 -19.52 -25.16
CA MET A 158 16.09 -20.58 -24.17
C MET A 158 16.92 -21.77 -24.68
N GLU A 159 16.72 -22.19 -25.93
CA GLU A 159 17.50 -23.26 -26.56
C GLU A 159 18.99 -22.90 -26.68
N SER A 160 19.30 -21.62 -26.97
CA SER A 160 20.68 -21.13 -27.03
C SER A 160 21.36 -21.15 -25.65
N LEU A 161 20.64 -20.74 -24.60
CA LEU A 161 21.15 -20.73 -23.22
C LEU A 161 21.39 -22.14 -22.69
N MET A 162 20.46 -23.07 -22.95
CA MET A 162 20.61 -24.48 -22.56
C MET A 162 21.73 -25.19 -23.34
N GLY A 163 22.03 -24.74 -24.57
CA GLY A 163 23.18 -25.19 -25.34
C GLY A 163 24.51 -24.75 -24.71
N ILE A 164 24.59 -23.50 -24.24
CA ILE A 164 25.80 -22.93 -23.60
C ILE A 164 26.13 -23.64 -22.28
N GLU A 165 25.13 -23.97 -21.47
CA GLU A 165 25.36 -24.69 -20.21
C GLU A 165 25.98 -26.08 -20.44
N ASN A 166 25.54 -26.78 -21.48
CA ASN A 166 26.07 -28.10 -21.84
C ASN A 166 27.51 -28.06 -22.38
N GLU A 167 27.91 -26.98 -23.04
CA GLU A 167 29.30 -26.77 -23.48
C GLU A 167 30.24 -26.44 -22.32
N THR A 168 29.76 -25.65 -21.34
CA THR A 168 30.53 -25.32 -20.13
C THR A 168 30.66 -26.49 -19.15
N ALA A 169 29.69 -27.41 -19.13
CA ALA A 169 29.75 -28.62 -18.29
C ALA A 169 30.62 -29.76 -18.88
N ALA A 170 30.98 -29.66 -20.17
CA ALA A 170 31.80 -30.66 -20.88
C ALA A 170 33.30 -30.31 -20.96
N THR A 171 33.72 -29.19 -20.36
CA THR A 171 35.12 -28.73 -20.28
C THR A 171 35.67 -28.92 -18.87
#